data_AF-A0A2W6ST07-F1
#
_entry.id   AF-A0A2W6ST07-F1
#
_cell.length_a   1.000
_cell.length_b   1.000
_cell.length_c   1.000
_cell.angle_alpha   90.00
_cell.angle_beta   90.00
_cell.angle_gamma   90.00
#
_symmetry.space_group_name_H-M   'P 1'
#
loop_
_entity.id
_entity.type
_entity.pdbx_description
1 polymer ?
#
loop_
_entity_poly.entity_id
_entity_poly.type
_entity_poly.pdbx_seq_one_letter_code
_entity_poly.pdbx_strand_id
1 'polypeptide(L)'
;MSRDPAEAHATAYGEASLETAACLWEAVLDLRDNPRSDPDSIGLALMIRKACDALGTASLRLMVVRWTQAVEAAWRDVEDDYALCFDWDFVPGWIIDHVDWSSPMMPAILSRGGGRDAGAAAEWPSAEQELLP
;
A
#
# COMPACT_ATOMS: atom_id res chain seq x y z
N MET A 1 37.73 28.76 0.94
CA MET A 1 37.31 27.35 1.06
C MET A 1 35.81 27.32 0.88
N SER A 2 35.36 26.99 -0.33
CA SER A 2 33.94 26.84 -0.67
C SER A 2 33.51 25.44 -0.25
N ARG A 3 32.44 25.30 0.53
CA ARG A 3 31.83 23.99 0.77
C ARG A 3 31.14 23.54 -0.53
N ASP A 4 31.40 22.30 -0.93
CA ASP A 4 30.70 21.62 -2.02
C ASP A 4 29.20 21.50 -1.72
N PRO A 5 28.30 21.66 -2.72
CA PRO A 5 26.86 21.51 -2.53
C PRO A 5 26.38 20.05 -2.52
N ALA A 6 27.26 19.08 -2.23
CA ALA A 6 26.90 17.68 -2.10
C ALA A 6 26.43 17.33 -0.66
N GLU A 7 25.69 18.24 -0.02
CA GLU A 7 25.02 17.95 1.24
C GLU A 7 23.69 17.23 0.95
N ALA A 8 23.58 16.04 1.54
CA ALA A 8 22.51 15.07 1.41
C ALA A 8 21.12 15.70 1.21
N HIS A 9 20.40 15.22 0.20
CA HIS A 9 18.94 15.34 0.10
C HIS A 9 18.29 14.58 1.28
N ALA A 10 18.40 15.11 2.49
CA ALA A 10 17.45 14.80 3.53
C ALA A 10 16.11 15.37 3.05
N THR A 11 15.24 14.50 2.53
CA THR A 11 13.86 14.85 2.21
C THR A 11 13.23 15.37 3.50
N ALA A 12 13.12 16.69 3.65
CA ALA A 12 12.38 17.28 4.75
C ALA A 12 10.92 16.89 4.56
N TYR A 13 10.39 16.03 5.42
CA TYR A 13 8.98 15.69 5.43
C TYR A 13 8.20 16.90 5.94
N GLY A 14 7.10 17.25 5.27
CA GLY A 14 6.17 18.26 5.78
C GLY A 14 5.47 17.76 7.04
N GLU A 15 4.99 18.70 7.88
CA GLU A 15 4.24 18.39 9.11
C GLU A 15 3.05 17.46 8.85
N ALA A 16 2.27 17.74 7.80
CA ALA A 16 1.15 16.90 7.37
C ALA A 16 1.57 15.46 6.97
N SER A 17 2.77 15.28 6.40
CA SER A 17 3.28 13.96 6.06
C SER A 17 3.73 13.18 7.29
N LEU A 18 4.23 13.86 8.32
CA LEU A 18 4.54 13.23 9.61
C LEU A 18 3.28 12.82 10.35
N GLU A 19 2.25 13.66 10.32
CA GLU A 19 0.92 13.34 10.86
C GLU A 19 0.32 12.14 10.13
N THR A 20 0.32 12.13 8.79
CA THR A 20 -0.14 10.99 7.99
C THR A 20 0.62 9.71 8.32
N ALA A 21 1.95 9.79 8.47
CA ALA A 21 2.76 8.64 8.86
C ALA A 21 2.42 8.12 10.27
N ALA A 22 2.09 9.01 11.20
CA ALA A 22 1.63 8.65 12.55
C ALA A 22 0.26 7.97 12.49
N CYS A 23 -0.73 8.58 11.81
CA CYS A 23 -2.07 7.99 11.60
C CYS A 23 -1.99 6.60 10.98
N LEU A 24 -1.15 6.43 9.94
CA LEU A 24 -0.90 5.12 9.31
C LEU A 24 -0.41 4.07 10.30
N TRP A 25 0.56 4.43 11.14
CA TRP A 25 1.11 3.49 12.11
C TRP A 25 0.11 3.16 13.23
N GLU A 26 -0.61 4.16 13.72
CA GLU A 26 -1.66 3.97 14.73
C GLU A 26 -2.80 3.10 14.20
N ALA A 27 -3.28 3.35 12.98
CA ALA A 27 -4.31 2.54 12.34
C ALA A 27 -3.88 1.06 12.19
N VAL A 28 -2.62 0.78 11.83
CA VAL A 28 -2.11 -0.60 11.78
C VAL A 28 -2.13 -1.26 13.17
N LEU A 29 -1.78 -0.53 14.22
CA LEU A 29 -1.86 -1.04 15.59
C LEU A 29 -3.30 -1.30 16.03
N ASP A 30 -4.22 -0.40 15.71
CA ASP A 30 -5.63 -0.54 16.07
C ASP A 30 -6.29 -1.72 15.32
N LEU A 31 -6.06 -1.84 14.01
CA LEU A 31 -6.51 -2.99 13.22
C LEU A 31 -5.95 -4.32 13.75
N ARG A 32 -4.73 -4.30 14.29
CA ARG A 32 -4.10 -5.48 14.91
C ARG A 32 -4.75 -5.81 16.25
N ASP A 33 -4.85 -4.83 17.15
CA ASP A 33 -5.11 -5.07 18.57
C ASP A 33 -6.59 -4.99 18.93
N ASN A 34 -7.38 -4.22 18.17
CA ASN A 34 -8.80 -3.98 18.41
C ASN A 34 -9.68 -4.35 17.19
N PRO A 35 -9.57 -5.56 16.61
CA PRO A 35 -10.41 -5.93 15.49
C PRO A 35 -11.89 -5.95 15.87
N ARG A 36 -12.72 -5.50 14.93
CA ARG A 36 -14.17 -5.75 14.98
C ARG A 36 -14.42 -7.26 15.03
N SER A 37 -15.56 -7.66 15.58
CA SER A 37 -15.87 -9.08 15.84
C SER A 37 -16.26 -9.88 14.59
N ASP A 38 -16.28 -9.28 13.40
CA ASP A 38 -16.52 -9.99 12.16
C ASP A 38 -15.29 -10.83 11.73
N PRO A 39 -15.51 -11.95 11.01
CA PRO A 39 -14.43 -12.86 10.63
C PRO A 39 -13.32 -12.22 9.79
N ASP A 40 -13.68 -11.28 8.90
CA ASP A 40 -12.72 -10.64 8.00
C ASP A 40 -11.78 -9.72 8.77
N SER A 41 -12.31 -8.91 9.69
CA SER A 41 -11.51 -8.07 10.59
C SER A 41 -10.59 -8.89 11.50
N ILE A 42 -11.09 -10.01 12.06
CA ILE A 42 -10.27 -10.92 12.85
C ILE A 42 -9.16 -11.54 11.99
N GLY A 43 -9.49 -11.93 10.75
CA GLY A 43 -8.55 -12.47 9.77
C GLY A 43 -7.43 -11.48 9.45
N LEU A 44 -7.78 -10.24 9.15
CA LEU A 44 -6.84 -9.15 8.90
C LEU A 44 -5.92 -8.93 10.11
N ALA A 45 -6.47 -8.84 11.31
CA ALA A 45 -5.68 -8.68 12.53
C ALA A 45 -4.67 -9.81 12.75
N LEU A 46 -5.04 -11.07 12.41
CA LEU A 46 -4.12 -12.20 12.45
C LEU A 46 -3.02 -12.10 11.39
N MET A 47 -3.31 -11.58 10.19
CA MET A 47 -2.29 -11.34 9.16
C MET A 47 -1.30 -10.24 9.58
N ILE A 48 -1.80 -9.13 10.15
CA ILE A 48 -0.95 -8.05 10.69
C ILE A 48 -0.07 -8.56 11.85
N ARG A 49 -0.62 -9.38 12.76
CA ARG A 49 0.18 -10.04 13.81
C ARG A 49 1.29 -10.91 13.24
N LYS A 50 1.01 -11.74 12.23
CA LYS A 50 2.03 -12.56 11.56
C LYS A 50 3.13 -11.70 10.93
N ALA A 51 2.78 -10.55 10.35
CA ALA A 51 3.77 -9.62 9.81
C ALA A 51 4.63 -9.00 10.92
N CYS A 52 4.03 -8.63 12.05
CA CYS A 52 4.75 -8.16 13.24
C CYS A 52 5.73 -9.22 13.76
N ASP A 53 5.30 -10.47 13.88
CA ASP A 53 6.13 -11.59 14.36
C ASP A 53 7.29 -11.88 13.39
N ALA A 54 7.05 -11.76 12.09
CA ALA A 54 8.02 -12.04 11.04
C ALA A 54 9.09 -10.94 10.86
N LEU A 55 8.68 -9.68 10.88
CA LEU A 55 9.54 -8.52 10.59
C LEU A 55 10.09 -7.83 11.84
N GLY A 56 9.38 -7.95 12.96
CA GLY A 56 9.50 -7.07 14.11
C GLY A 56 8.84 -5.70 13.89
N THR A 57 8.35 -5.10 14.98
CA THR A 57 7.61 -3.84 14.97
C THR A 57 8.37 -2.68 14.31
N ALA A 58 9.69 -2.59 14.52
CA ALA A 58 10.51 -1.51 13.96
C ALA A 58 10.55 -1.54 12.43
N SER A 59 10.78 -2.73 11.85
CA SER A 59 10.84 -2.92 10.40
C SER A 59 9.47 -2.72 9.77
N LEU A 60 8.41 -3.30 10.37
CA LEU A 60 7.06 -3.12 9.88
C LEU A 60 6.64 -1.65 9.88
N ARG A 61 6.92 -0.91 10.96
CA ARG A 61 6.65 0.54 11.02
C ARG A 61 7.31 1.30 9.88
N LEU A 62 8.58 1.00 9.57
CA LEU A 62 9.28 1.63 8.45
C LEU A 62 8.65 1.30 7.09
N MET A 63 8.04 0.13 6.92
CA MET A 63 7.29 -0.20 5.71
C MET A 63 5.98 0.59 5.64
N VAL A 64 5.22 0.61 6.73
CA VAL A 64 3.92 1.29 6.84
C VAL A 64 4.06 2.79 6.57
N VAL A 65 5.02 3.47 7.20
CA VAL A 65 5.19 4.93 7.00
C VAL A 65 5.64 5.30 5.58
N ARG A 66 6.15 4.34 4.79
CA ARG A 66 6.45 4.59 3.37
C ARG A 66 5.20 4.68 2.50
N TRP A 67 4.04 4.30 3.00
CA TRP A 67 2.75 4.45 2.30
C TRP A 67 2.17 5.86 2.41
N THR A 68 2.80 6.75 3.19
CA THR A 68 2.36 8.14 3.42
C THR A 68 1.93 8.85 2.14
N GLN A 69 2.78 8.88 1.11
CA GLN A 69 2.46 9.59 -0.13
C GLN A 69 1.26 8.97 -0.88
N ALA A 70 1.07 7.66 -0.78
CA ALA A 70 -0.05 6.97 -1.42
C ALA A 70 -1.37 7.28 -0.71
N VAL A 71 -1.36 7.33 0.62
CA VAL A 71 -2.52 7.74 1.43
C VAL A 71 -2.85 9.20 1.17
N GLU A 72 -1.86 10.10 1.19
CA GLU A 72 -2.08 11.51 0.89
C GLU A 72 -2.66 11.72 -0.52
N ALA A 73 -2.18 10.98 -1.51
CA ALA A 73 -2.71 11.04 -2.87
C ALA A 73 -4.17 10.56 -2.91
N ALA A 74 -4.48 9.42 -2.28
CA ALA A 74 -5.84 8.90 -2.21
C ALA A 74 -6.79 9.82 -1.44
N TRP A 75 -6.29 10.51 -0.41
CA TRP A 75 -7.06 11.48 0.36
C TRP A 75 -7.43 12.70 -0.48
N ARG A 76 -6.46 13.30 -1.18
CA ARG A 76 -6.69 14.46 -2.07
C ARG A 76 -7.75 14.18 -3.16
N ASP A 77 -7.89 12.93 -3.57
CA ASP A 77 -8.90 12.53 -4.57
C ASP A 77 -10.34 12.54 -4.03
N VAL A 78 -10.53 12.49 -2.71
CA VAL A 78 -11.86 12.36 -2.07
C VAL A 78 -12.15 13.38 -0.99
N GLU A 79 -11.17 14.18 -0.54
CA GLU A 79 -11.26 15.00 0.67
C GLU A 79 -12.43 16.00 0.67
N ASP A 80 -12.78 16.53 -0.51
CA ASP A 80 -13.89 17.48 -0.66
C ASP A 80 -15.28 16.84 -0.44
N ASP A 81 -15.41 15.53 -0.68
CA ASP A 81 -16.67 14.79 -0.65
C ASP A 81 -16.74 13.74 0.48
N TYR A 82 -15.63 13.53 1.21
CA TYR A 82 -15.56 12.52 2.27
C TYR A 82 -16.20 13.03 3.56
N ALA A 83 -17.29 12.38 3.98
CA ALA A 83 -18.12 12.84 5.10
C ALA A 83 -17.54 12.58 6.51
N LEU A 84 -16.44 11.84 6.60
CA LEU A 84 -15.84 11.37 7.86
C LEU A 84 -14.41 11.92 8.01
N CYS A 85 -13.73 11.60 9.12
CA CYS A 85 -12.41 12.18 9.38
C CYS A 85 -11.27 11.38 8.70
N PHE A 86 -10.16 12.07 8.43
CA PHE A 86 -8.97 11.45 7.83
C PHE A 86 -8.41 10.31 8.69
N ASP A 87 -8.14 10.60 9.97
CA ASP A 87 -7.39 9.73 10.88
C ASP A 87 -8.14 8.44 11.26
N TRP A 88 -9.38 8.56 11.76
CA TRP A 88 -10.10 7.41 12.32
C TRP A 88 -10.94 6.65 11.30
N ASP A 89 -11.29 7.28 10.18
CA ASP A 89 -12.20 6.68 9.20
C ASP A 89 -11.49 6.38 7.88
N PHE A 90 -10.85 7.38 7.27
CA PHE A 90 -10.24 7.21 5.95
C PHE A 90 -9.00 6.32 5.99
N VAL A 91 -8.03 6.59 6.88
CA VAL A 91 -6.75 5.85 6.91
C VAL A 91 -6.94 4.35 7.20
N PRO A 92 -7.72 3.91 8.20
CA PRO A 92 -7.98 2.48 8.43
C PRO A 92 -8.70 1.83 7.25
N GLY A 93 -9.69 2.51 6.65
CA GLY A 93 -10.40 2.03 5.47
C GLY A 93 -9.46 1.84 4.28
N TRP A 94 -8.58 2.81 4.04
CA TRP A 94 -7.58 2.74 2.98
C TRP A 94 -6.64 1.55 3.17
N ILE A 95 -6.18 1.28 4.40
CA ILE A 95 -5.31 0.12 4.70
C ILE A 95 -6.03 -1.20 4.39
N ILE A 96 -7.30 -1.33 4.79
CA ILE A 96 -8.10 -2.53 4.54
C ILE A 96 -8.23 -2.80 3.03
N ASP A 97 -8.50 -1.76 2.25
CA ASP A 97 -8.82 -1.90 0.83
C ASP A 97 -7.57 -1.98 -0.08
N HIS A 98 -6.45 -1.39 0.34
CA HIS A 98 -5.31 -1.15 -0.54
C HIS A 98 -4.03 -1.88 -0.13
N VAL A 99 -3.95 -2.48 1.07
CA VAL A 99 -2.74 -3.19 1.50
C VAL A 99 -2.95 -4.70 1.45
N ASP A 100 -2.09 -5.38 0.71
CA ASP A 100 -1.98 -6.83 0.75
C ASP A 100 -1.16 -7.27 1.96
N TRP A 101 -1.78 -8.06 2.83
CA TRP A 101 -1.17 -8.66 4.02
C TRP A 101 -0.87 -10.15 3.87
N SER A 102 -1.09 -10.73 2.68
CA SER A 102 -0.93 -12.17 2.43
C SER A 102 0.50 -12.67 2.66
N SER A 103 1.50 -11.82 2.38
CA SER A 103 2.90 -12.08 2.66
C SER A 103 3.35 -11.43 3.97
N PRO A 104 3.64 -12.22 5.04
CA PRO A 104 4.01 -11.64 6.33
C PRO A 104 5.37 -10.92 6.31
N MET A 105 6.24 -11.23 5.35
CA MET A 105 7.53 -10.55 5.17
C MET A 105 7.44 -9.34 4.23
N MET A 106 6.33 -9.20 3.51
CA MET A 106 6.20 -8.17 2.48
C MET A 106 4.76 -7.63 2.35
N PRO A 107 4.18 -7.03 3.40
CA PRO A 107 2.96 -6.25 3.23
C PRO A 107 3.21 -5.12 2.23
N ALA A 108 2.33 -4.98 1.24
CA ALA A 108 2.54 -4.07 0.13
C ALA A 108 1.22 -3.46 -0.35
N ILE A 109 1.31 -2.23 -0.88
CA ILE A 109 0.17 -1.61 -1.56
C ILE A 109 -0.16 -2.46 -2.79
N LEU A 110 -1.42 -2.85 -2.92
CA LEU A 110 -1.96 -3.51 -4.10
C LEU A 110 -1.68 -2.63 -5.31
N SER A 111 -0.84 -3.12 -6.22
CA SER A 111 -0.70 -2.49 -7.52
C SER A 111 -2.02 -2.69 -8.25
N ARG A 112 -2.83 -1.64 -8.38
CA ARG A 112 -4.01 -1.67 -9.25
C ARG A 112 -3.49 -1.97 -10.66
N GLY A 113 -3.62 -3.22 -11.09
CA GLY A 113 -3.05 -3.71 -12.32
C GLY A 113 -3.45 -2.83 -13.50
N GLY A 114 -2.51 -2.57 -14.41
CA GLY A 114 -2.76 -2.09 -15.75
C GLY A 114 -3.63 -3.09 -16.52
N GLY A 115 -4.92 -3.15 -16.18
CA GLY A 115 -5.95 -3.90 -16.90
C GLY A 115 -6.35 -3.14 -18.15
N ARG A 116 -5.43 -3.04 -19.12
CA ARG A 116 -5.73 -2.66 -20.50
C ARG A 116 -4.87 -3.43 -21.49
N ASP A 117 -4.62 -4.71 -21.23
CA ASP A 117 -4.40 -5.68 -22.31
C ASP A 117 -5.74 -6.31 -22.65
N ALA A 118 -6.58 -5.53 -23.33
CA ALA A 118 -7.59 -6.10 -24.20
C ALA A 118 -6.84 -6.85 -25.29
N GLY A 119 -7.15 -8.15 -25.44
CA GLY A 119 -6.46 -9.08 -26.32
C GLY A 119 -6.11 -8.49 -27.69
N ALA A 120 -4.83 -8.23 -27.89
CA ALA A 120 -4.25 -8.37 -29.21
C ALA A 120 -4.01 -9.87 -29.39
N ALA A 121 -4.87 -10.49 -30.21
CA ALA A 121 -4.75 -11.87 -30.61
C ALA A 121 -3.31 -12.17 -31.01
N ALA A 122 -2.71 -13.15 -30.34
CA ALA A 122 -1.53 -13.82 -30.84
C ALA A 122 -1.95 -14.65 -32.06
N GLU A 123 -2.03 -14.01 -33.24
CA GLU A 123 -2.00 -14.73 -34.51
C GLU A 123 -0.56 -15.22 -34.73
N TRP A 124 -0.33 -16.48 -34.34
CA TRP A 124 0.79 -17.24 -34.86
C TRP A 124 0.39 -17.79 -36.23
N PRO A 125 1.14 -17.52 -37.32
CA PRO A 125 0.86 -18.17 -38.58
C PRO A 125 1.27 -19.64 -38.49
N SER A 126 0.28 -20.54 -38.54
CA SER A 126 0.52 -21.98 -38.74
C SER A 126 1.25 -22.18 -40.06
N ALA A 127 2.51 -22.58 -39.97
CA ALA A 127 3.20 -23.25 -41.05
C ALA A 127 2.54 -24.60 -41.25
N GLU A 128 1.75 -24.76 -42.31
CA GLU A 128 1.41 -26.03 -42.97
C GLU A 128 0.41 -25.76 -44.09
N GLN A 129 0.90 -25.53 -45.32
CA GLN A 129 0.24 -25.89 -46.58
C GLN A 129 1.13 -25.46 -47.77
N GLU A 130 2.01 -26.35 -48.21
CA GLU A 130 2.06 -26.75 -49.62
C GLU A 130 3.09 -27.88 -49.79
N LEU A 131 2.58 -29.12 -49.80
CA LEU A 131 3.21 -30.21 -50.51
C LEU A 131 2.13 -30.86 -51.40
N LEU A 132 2.19 -30.50 -52.69
CA LEU A 132 1.87 -31.29 -53.89
C LEU A 132 0.38 -31.57 -54.21
N PRO A 133 0.03 -31.77 -55.51
CA PRO A 133 0.88 -32.18 -56.64
C PRO A 133 1.34 -31.07 -57.61
#